data_AF-A0AA47PBP4-F1
#
_entry.id   AF-A0AA47PBP4-F1
#
_cell.length_a   1.000
_cell.length_b   1.000
_cell.length_c   1.000
_cell.angle_alpha   90.00
_cell.angle_beta   90.00
_cell.angle_gamma   90.00
#
_symmetry.space_group_name_H-M   'P 1'
#
loop_
_entity.id
_entity.type
_entity.pdbx_description
1 polymer ?
#
loop_
_entity_poly.entity_id
_entity_poly.type
_entity_poly.pdbx_seq_one_letter_code
_entity_poly.pdbx_strand_id
1 'polypeptide(L)'
;MSSDEDRAKEILKGFKLYPLPVDPLVPLVPPASPLVPLFPPGPPRTPWSPWSVCVVLHKSGLVRSGPHHHDTTTTPHHHLHQHQHLHQHHQQAINWMNLRDAETGKVLWQGTDDLSLPGVEHEARVPKKILKCKAVSRELNFSSSEKLEKFRLEQKVFFKGQCLEEWFFEFGFVIPNSTNTWQSLIEAAPESQMMPAHVLTGNVIIETKFYDDELHVSTSRVRLFYV
;
A
#
# COMPACT_ATOMS: atom_id res chain seq x y z
N MET A 1 -33.68 16.77 -1.13
CA MET A 1 -32.57 15.80 -1.26
C MET A 1 -31.82 15.88 -2.60
N SER A 2 -32.12 16.85 -3.48
CA SER A 2 -31.52 16.95 -4.84
C SER A 2 -30.22 17.77 -4.93
N SER A 3 -29.99 18.78 -4.09
CA SER A 3 -28.96 19.80 -4.41
C SER A 3 -27.51 19.34 -4.21
N ASP A 4 -27.24 18.44 -3.27
CA ASP A 4 -25.87 17.99 -3.01
C ASP A 4 -25.39 16.99 -4.08
N GLU A 5 -26.30 16.15 -4.60
CA GLU A 5 -26.01 15.26 -5.73
C GLU A 5 -25.81 16.04 -7.04
N ASP A 6 -26.59 17.11 -7.23
CA ASP A 6 -26.44 17.96 -8.41
C ASP A 6 -25.14 18.79 -8.36
N ARG A 7 -24.72 19.25 -7.16
CA ARG A 7 -23.40 19.89 -6.97
C ARG A 7 -22.25 18.91 -7.18
N ALA A 8 -22.36 17.68 -6.69
CA ALA A 8 -21.38 16.62 -6.90
C ALA A 8 -21.12 16.37 -8.40
N LYS A 9 -22.17 16.44 -9.23
CA LYS A 9 -22.07 16.28 -10.68
C LYS A 9 -21.40 17.45 -11.41
N GLU A 10 -21.43 18.67 -10.86
CA GLU A 10 -20.78 19.83 -11.48
C GLU A 10 -19.26 19.88 -11.25
N ILE A 11 -18.78 19.35 -10.12
CA ILE A 11 -17.33 19.25 -9.82
C ILE A 11 -16.61 18.43 -10.89
N LEU A 12 -17.26 17.39 -11.44
CA LEU A 12 -16.72 16.47 -12.44
C LEU A 12 -16.34 17.11 -13.80
N LYS A 13 -16.67 18.37 -14.06
CA LYS A 13 -16.44 19.00 -15.37
C LYS A 13 -15.02 19.58 -15.58
N GLY A 14 -14.11 19.47 -14.60
CA GLY A 14 -12.99 20.42 -14.51
C GLY A 14 -11.58 19.95 -14.21
N PHE A 15 -11.23 18.65 -14.17
CA PHE A 15 -9.91 18.25 -13.67
C PHE A 15 -8.99 17.61 -14.71
N LYS A 16 -7.83 18.26 -14.91
CA LYS A 16 -6.63 17.69 -15.52
C LYS A 16 -5.58 17.55 -14.42
N LEU A 17 -5.09 16.35 -14.19
CA LEU A 17 -3.93 16.13 -13.33
C LEU A 17 -2.66 16.09 -14.17
N TYR A 18 -1.61 16.73 -13.69
CA TYR A 18 -0.25 16.59 -14.21
C TYR A 18 0.58 15.87 -13.13
N PRO A 19 1.12 14.67 -13.41
CA PRO A 19 2.09 14.07 -12.51
C PRO A 19 3.35 14.96 -12.46
N LEU A 20 3.81 15.31 -11.26
CA LEU A 20 5.13 15.90 -11.09
C LEU A 20 6.19 14.83 -11.40
N PRO A 21 7.26 15.17 -12.14
CA PRO A 21 8.34 14.22 -12.41
C PRO A 21 8.96 13.78 -11.08
N VAL A 22 9.02 12.47 -10.88
CA VAL A 22 9.77 11.85 -9.78
C VAL A 22 11.24 12.01 -10.12
N ASP A 23 12.02 12.67 -9.25
CA ASP A 23 13.47 12.74 -9.42
C ASP A 23 14.04 11.33 -9.20
N PRO A 24 14.56 10.65 -10.23
CA PRO A 24 15.10 9.31 -10.05
C PRO A 24 16.48 9.46 -9.42
N LEU A 25 16.69 8.74 -8.31
CA LEU A 25 17.98 8.50 -7.65
C LEU A 25 18.41 9.51 -6.57
N VAL A 26 17.78 9.43 -5.40
CA VAL A 26 18.54 9.50 -4.14
C VAL A 26 18.10 8.34 -3.26
N PRO A 27 18.92 7.30 -3.07
CA PRO A 27 18.71 6.36 -1.98
C PRO A 27 18.79 7.18 -0.68
N LEU A 28 17.67 7.34 0.00
CA LEU A 28 17.68 7.79 1.40
C LEU A 28 18.37 6.67 2.19
N VAL A 29 19.67 6.82 2.42
CA VAL A 29 20.35 6.11 3.50
C VAL A 29 19.55 6.44 4.76
N PRO A 30 18.97 5.46 5.46
CA PRO A 30 18.25 5.75 6.70
C PRO A 30 19.21 6.46 7.65
N PRO A 31 18.77 7.50 8.38
CA PRO A 31 19.61 8.10 9.40
C PRO A 31 20.05 6.98 10.34
N ALA A 32 21.38 6.81 10.48
CA ALA A 32 21.95 5.87 11.41
C ALA A 32 21.28 6.08 12.77
N SER A 33 20.53 5.08 13.24
CA SER A 33 19.99 5.11 14.58
C SER A 33 21.14 5.34 15.56
N PRO A 34 21.05 6.27 16.51
CA PRO A 34 22.09 6.45 17.50
C PRO A 34 22.19 5.15 18.29
N LEU A 35 23.36 4.50 18.16
CA LEU A 35 23.73 3.33 18.95
C LEU A 35 23.58 3.68 20.43
N VAL A 36 22.64 3.01 21.10
CA VAL A 36 22.57 3.00 22.56
C VAL A 36 23.81 2.27 23.07
N PRO A 37 24.65 2.88 23.93
CA PRO A 37 25.83 2.21 24.44
C PRO A 37 25.44 1.16 25.49
N LEU A 38 25.64 -0.11 25.18
CA LEU A 38 25.59 -1.20 26.14
C LEU A 38 26.99 -1.41 26.74
N PHE A 39 27.13 -1.01 28.01
CA PHE A 39 28.04 -1.49 29.06
C PHE A 39 29.59 -1.35 28.91
N PRO A 40 30.32 -1.18 30.04
CA PRO A 40 31.74 -0.84 30.10
C PRO A 40 32.67 -2.08 29.99
N PRO A 41 34.00 -1.90 29.80
CA PRO A 41 34.88 -2.95 29.32
C PRO A 41 35.34 -3.91 30.42
N GLY A 42 35.33 -5.21 30.12
CA GLY A 42 36.03 -6.27 30.85
C GLY A 42 37.23 -6.80 30.06
N PRO A 43 38.27 -7.35 30.72
CA PRO A 43 39.65 -7.43 30.20
C PRO A 43 39.90 -8.62 29.25
N PRO A 44 41.03 -8.62 28.50
CA PRO A 44 41.22 -9.50 27.36
C PRO A 44 41.69 -10.89 27.79
N ARG A 45 41.20 -11.93 27.09
CA ARG A 45 41.85 -13.25 27.09
C ARG A 45 41.93 -13.80 25.66
N THR A 46 43.07 -14.43 25.43
CA THR A 46 43.74 -14.89 24.21
C THR A 46 43.11 -16.16 23.57
N PRO A 47 43.59 -16.60 22.38
CA PRO A 47 42.77 -17.31 21.39
C PRO A 47 43.02 -18.82 21.34
N TRP A 48 41.97 -19.64 21.20
CA TRP A 48 42.10 -21.05 20.80
C TRP A 48 40.90 -21.55 19.95
N SER A 49 41.24 -21.98 18.73
CA SER A 49 40.73 -23.15 17.97
C SER A 49 39.28 -23.20 17.42
N PRO A 50 39.10 -23.52 16.11
CA PRO A 50 37.79 -23.65 15.45
C PRO A 50 37.39 -25.12 15.28
N TRP A 51 36.26 -25.55 15.87
CA TRP A 51 35.60 -26.80 15.47
C TRP A 51 34.07 -26.65 15.47
N SER A 52 33.51 -27.17 14.37
CA SER A 52 32.17 -27.76 14.24
C SER A 52 31.10 -26.94 13.53
N VAL A 53 31.14 -27.09 12.21
CA VAL A 53 29.99 -27.25 11.30
C VAL A 53 28.96 -28.21 11.90
N CYS A 54 27.67 -27.87 11.86
CA CYS A 54 26.58 -28.83 12.02
C CYS A 54 25.59 -28.71 10.85
N VAL A 55 25.66 -29.70 9.96
CA VAL A 55 24.67 -30.07 8.95
C VAL A 55 23.55 -30.83 9.66
N VAL A 56 22.29 -30.49 9.40
CA VAL A 56 21.14 -31.35 9.77
C VAL A 56 20.48 -31.86 8.49
N LEU A 57 20.81 -33.10 8.14
CA LEU A 57 20.07 -33.95 7.21
C LEU A 57 19.13 -34.84 8.05
N HIS A 58 17.83 -34.84 7.73
CA HIS A 58 16.91 -35.89 8.17
C HIS A 58 16.61 -36.83 7.00
N LYS A 59 16.97 -38.11 7.15
CA LYS A 59 16.59 -39.25 6.31
C LYS A 59 16.11 -40.37 7.23
N SER A 60 14.88 -40.83 7.04
CA SER A 60 14.39 -42.18 7.37
C SER A 60 12.98 -42.30 6.73
N GLY A 61 12.51 -43.41 6.16
CA GLY A 61 13.06 -44.75 6.02
C GLY A 61 12.29 -45.49 4.91
N LEU A 62 12.91 -46.56 4.41
CA LEU A 62 12.46 -47.43 3.33
C LEU A 62 11.71 -48.64 3.92
N VAL A 63 10.54 -49.01 3.39
CA VAL A 63 9.95 -50.36 3.58
C VAL A 63 9.44 -50.87 2.23
N ARG A 64 9.89 -52.08 1.87
CA ARG A 64 9.41 -52.89 0.73
C ARG A 64 8.61 -54.08 1.26
N SER A 65 7.47 -54.40 0.65
CA SER A 65 6.95 -55.77 0.54
C SER A 65 6.09 -55.89 -0.72
N GLY A 66 6.13 -57.08 -1.35
CA GLY A 66 5.72 -57.39 -2.73
C GLY A 66 4.24 -57.80 -2.92
N PRO A 67 3.88 -58.36 -4.10
CA PRO A 67 2.65 -58.02 -4.83
C PRO A 67 1.56 -59.10 -4.82
N HIS A 68 0.30 -58.72 -5.11
CA HIS A 68 -0.69 -59.59 -5.77
C HIS A 68 -1.82 -58.78 -6.45
N HIS A 69 -2.49 -59.47 -7.39
CA HIS A 69 -3.26 -59.05 -8.56
C HIS A 69 -4.58 -58.26 -8.40
N HIS A 70 -4.89 -57.52 -9.49
CA HIS A 70 -6.19 -57.15 -10.10
C HIS A 70 -7.47 -57.13 -9.25
N ASP A 71 -8.16 -55.98 -9.23
CA ASP A 71 -9.39 -55.80 -10.03
C ASP A 71 -9.79 -54.33 -10.21
N THR A 72 -10.72 -54.13 -11.13
CA THR A 72 -11.15 -52.93 -11.87
C THR A 72 -12.05 -51.94 -11.12
N THR A 73 -12.17 -50.75 -11.70
CA THR A 73 -13.25 -49.74 -11.55
C THR A 73 -13.01 -48.61 -10.53
N THR A 74 -12.56 -47.44 -11.00
CA THR A 74 -12.80 -46.17 -10.32
C THR A 74 -12.97 -45.02 -11.31
N THR A 75 -14.12 -44.37 -11.17
CA THR A 75 -14.65 -43.16 -11.82
C THR A 75 -13.63 -42.01 -11.86
N PRO A 76 -13.55 -41.21 -12.95
CA PRO A 76 -12.69 -40.03 -12.95
C PRO A 76 -13.38 -38.89 -12.20
N HIS A 77 -12.96 -38.66 -10.95
CA HIS A 77 -13.17 -37.40 -10.23
C HIS A 77 -12.30 -36.31 -10.87
N HIS A 78 -12.82 -35.62 -11.88
CA HIS A 78 -12.24 -34.38 -12.39
C HIS A 78 -12.82 -33.19 -11.59
N HIS A 79 -12.43 -33.07 -10.33
CA HIS A 79 -12.66 -31.85 -9.52
C HIS A 79 -11.53 -31.70 -8.51
N LEU A 80 -10.33 -31.38 -9.00
CA LEU A 80 -9.23 -30.92 -8.16
C LEU A 80 -8.42 -29.81 -8.86
N HIS A 81 -9.12 -28.78 -9.33
CA HIS A 81 -8.51 -27.52 -9.76
C HIS A 81 -9.25 -26.29 -9.19
N GLN A 82 -9.76 -26.40 -7.98
CA GLN A 82 -10.27 -25.26 -7.24
C GLN A 82 -9.86 -25.43 -5.79
N HIS A 83 -8.67 -24.93 -5.46
CA HIS A 83 -8.29 -24.41 -4.14
C HIS A 83 -6.78 -24.05 -4.13
N GLN A 84 -6.36 -23.18 -5.06
CA GLN A 84 -5.10 -22.43 -4.94
C GLN A 84 -5.39 -20.94 -4.71
N HIS A 85 -6.43 -20.65 -3.95
CA HIS A 85 -6.90 -19.28 -3.70
C HIS A 85 -6.89 -18.97 -2.20
N LEU A 86 -5.78 -19.21 -1.52
CA LEU A 86 -5.55 -18.67 -0.18
C LEU A 86 -4.06 -18.43 0.01
N HIS A 87 -3.74 -17.23 0.49
CA HIS A 87 -2.41 -16.62 0.64
C HIS A 87 -1.91 -15.82 -0.57
N GLN A 88 -2.68 -14.81 -1.00
CA GLN A 88 -2.02 -13.57 -1.45
C GLN A 88 -1.23 -13.04 -0.25
N HIS A 89 0.04 -13.40 -0.15
CA HIS A 89 0.97 -12.63 0.66
C HIS A 89 0.92 -11.19 0.17
N HIS A 90 0.59 -10.25 1.05
CA HIS A 90 0.55 -8.83 0.73
C HIS A 90 2.00 -8.37 0.47
N GLN A 91 2.41 -8.38 -0.79
CA GLN A 91 3.81 -8.20 -1.22
C GLN A 91 4.26 -6.73 -1.20
N GLN A 92 3.32 -5.80 -1.06
CA GLN A 92 3.55 -4.37 -0.98
C GLN A 92 2.82 -3.84 0.25
N ALA A 93 3.51 -3.09 1.12
CA ALA A 93 2.90 -2.50 2.32
C ALA A 93 3.14 -0.99 2.35
N ILE A 94 2.15 -0.22 2.78
CA ILE A 94 2.34 1.19 3.13
C ILE A 94 2.88 1.25 4.56
N ASN A 95 4.04 1.88 4.73
CA ASN A 95 4.70 2.02 6.03
C ASN A 95 4.20 3.27 6.78
N TRP A 96 4.03 4.36 6.03
CA TRP A 96 3.46 5.61 6.53
C TRP A 96 3.02 6.50 5.38
N MET A 97 2.15 7.45 5.68
CA MET A 97 1.72 8.48 4.74
C MET A 97 1.57 9.83 5.45
N ASN A 98 1.89 10.91 4.76
CA ASN A 98 1.57 12.26 5.22
C ASN A 98 0.91 13.11 4.13
N LEU A 99 0.14 14.09 4.59
CA LEU A 99 -0.52 15.10 3.77
C LEU A 99 -0.11 16.47 4.27
N ARG A 100 0.32 17.33 3.34
CA ARG A 100 0.75 18.69 3.58
C ARG A 100 -0.04 19.64 2.69
N ASP A 101 -0.28 20.84 3.20
CA ASP A 101 -0.69 21.95 2.36
C ASP A 101 0.45 22.25 1.38
N ALA A 102 0.19 22.20 0.07
CA ALA A 102 1.23 22.34 -0.95
C ALA A 102 1.79 23.76 -1.05
N GLU A 103 1.02 24.78 -0.64
CA GLU A 103 1.44 26.19 -0.70
C GLU A 103 2.34 26.53 0.49
N THR A 104 2.03 25.99 1.68
CA THR A 104 2.75 26.33 2.92
C THR A 104 3.71 25.26 3.41
N GLY A 105 3.67 24.04 2.87
CA GLY A 105 4.43 22.87 3.35
C GLY A 105 3.98 22.33 4.71
N LYS A 106 2.96 22.94 5.33
CA LYS A 106 2.46 22.59 6.67
C LYS A 106 1.83 21.21 6.66
N VAL A 107 2.25 20.35 7.58
CA VAL A 107 1.62 19.05 7.82
C VAL A 107 0.16 19.24 8.26
N LEU A 108 -0.75 18.57 7.55
CA LEU A 108 -2.17 18.52 7.85
C LEU A 108 -2.55 17.20 8.50
N TRP A 109 -1.98 16.10 8.04
CA TRP A 109 -2.27 14.76 8.54
C TRP A 109 -1.07 13.83 8.36
N GLN A 110 -0.93 12.85 9.25
CA GLN A 110 0.03 11.75 9.14
C GLN A 110 -0.61 10.47 9.67
N GLY A 111 -0.24 9.33 9.11
CA GLY A 111 -0.64 8.01 9.59
C GLY A 111 0.46 6.99 9.31
N THR A 112 0.49 5.94 10.15
CA THR A 112 1.45 4.83 10.06
C THR A 112 0.77 3.48 9.83
N ASP A 113 -0.56 3.49 9.68
CA ASP A 113 -1.33 2.28 9.37
C ASP A 113 -1.13 1.89 7.91
N ASP A 114 -1.08 0.59 7.64
CA ASP A 114 -1.03 0.08 6.26
C ASP A 114 -2.42 0.17 5.61
N LEU A 115 -2.69 1.32 5.00
CA LEU A 115 -3.94 1.60 4.30
C LEU A 115 -4.07 0.86 2.97
N SER A 116 -3.09 0.04 2.56
CA SER A 116 -3.15 -0.74 1.33
C SER A 116 -3.80 -2.12 1.51
N LEU A 117 -4.06 -2.54 2.76
CA LEU A 117 -4.62 -3.87 3.03
C LEU A 117 -6.03 -4.02 2.41
N PRO A 118 -6.27 -5.05 1.58
CA PRO A 118 -7.57 -5.33 1.00
C PRO A 118 -8.52 -6.01 2.00
N GLY A 119 -9.81 -6.04 1.68
CA GLY A 119 -10.82 -6.78 2.44
C GLY A 119 -11.29 -6.11 3.74
N VAL A 120 -10.66 -4.99 4.13
CA VAL A 120 -11.10 -4.13 5.22
C VAL A 120 -11.37 -2.71 4.72
N GLU A 121 -12.28 -2.02 5.37
CA GLU A 121 -12.47 -0.58 5.16
C GLU A 121 -11.72 0.17 6.24
N HIS A 122 -10.68 0.89 5.84
CA HIS A 122 -9.86 1.70 6.75
C HIS A 122 -10.55 3.02 7.07
N GLU A 123 -10.13 3.68 8.15
CA GLU A 123 -10.58 5.03 8.49
C GLU A 123 -9.41 6.02 8.50
N ALA A 124 -9.64 7.23 8.00
CA ALA A 124 -8.71 8.34 8.19
C ALA A 124 -9.44 9.58 8.70
N ARG A 125 -8.99 10.12 9.83
CA ARG A 125 -9.49 11.37 10.43
C ARG A 125 -8.58 12.53 10.05
N VAL A 126 -9.00 13.32 9.07
CA VAL A 126 -8.24 14.45 8.53
C VAL A 126 -8.83 15.79 8.99
N PRO A 127 -8.04 16.85 9.21
CA PRO A 127 -8.59 18.10 9.71
C PRO A 127 -9.38 18.83 8.62
N LYS A 128 -10.54 19.40 8.96
CA LYS A 128 -11.43 20.12 8.01
C LYS A 128 -10.73 21.17 7.14
N LYS A 129 -9.68 21.80 7.68
CA LYS A 129 -8.88 22.82 6.96
C LYS A 129 -8.24 22.30 5.66
N ILE A 130 -8.09 20.98 5.49
CA ILE A 130 -7.58 20.39 4.24
C ILE A 130 -8.46 20.73 3.03
N LEU A 131 -9.77 20.92 3.24
CA LEU A 131 -10.72 21.28 2.17
C LEU A 131 -10.55 22.71 1.66
N LYS A 132 -9.72 23.52 2.32
CA LYS A 132 -9.39 24.89 1.93
C LYS A 132 -8.07 25.00 1.16
N CYS A 133 -7.32 23.90 1.09
CA CYS A 133 -6.05 23.88 0.37
C CYS A 133 -6.34 23.86 -1.13
N LYS A 134 -5.65 24.72 -1.90
CA LYS A 134 -5.71 24.67 -3.37
C LYS A 134 -5.12 23.36 -3.91
N ALA A 135 -4.09 22.86 -3.24
CA ALA A 135 -3.49 21.57 -3.52
C ALA A 135 -2.93 20.96 -2.22
N VAL A 136 -2.90 19.63 -2.18
CA VAL A 136 -2.35 18.84 -1.09
C VAL A 136 -1.15 18.06 -1.64
N SER A 137 0.01 18.21 -1.01
CA SER A 137 1.16 17.35 -1.25
C SER A 137 1.04 16.10 -0.38
N ARG A 138 1.11 14.94 -1.02
CA ARG A 138 1.11 13.63 -0.36
C ARG A 138 2.49 13.03 -0.43
N GLU A 139 2.99 12.52 0.69
CA GLU A 139 4.15 11.63 0.72
C GLU A 139 3.70 10.26 1.21
N LEU A 140 3.94 9.23 0.41
CA LEU A 140 3.66 7.83 0.71
C LEU A 140 4.98 7.09 0.85
N ASN A 141 5.22 6.43 1.97
CA ASN A 141 6.33 5.50 2.07
C ASN A 141 5.82 4.07 2.04
N PHE A 142 6.40 3.27 1.17
CA PHE A 142 5.98 1.90 0.97
C PHE A 142 7.18 0.99 0.78
N SER A 143 7.00 -0.29 1.12
CA SER A 143 7.97 -1.34 0.86
C SER A 143 7.39 -2.36 -0.10
N SER A 144 8.23 -2.97 -0.93
CA SER A 144 7.86 -4.07 -1.82
C SER A 144 8.90 -5.19 -1.71
N SER A 145 8.45 -6.42 -1.47
CA SER A 145 9.35 -7.60 -1.56
C SER A 145 9.63 -7.98 -3.00
N GLU A 146 8.68 -7.72 -3.90
CA GLU A 146 8.76 -8.04 -5.32
C GLU A 146 9.28 -6.88 -6.15
N LYS A 147 9.84 -7.21 -7.32
CA LYS A 147 10.14 -6.24 -8.37
C LYS A 147 8.84 -5.85 -9.07
N LEU A 148 8.62 -4.56 -9.30
CA LEU A 148 7.51 -4.05 -10.12
C LEU A 148 8.09 -3.27 -11.29
N GLU A 149 7.62 -3.52 -12.50
CA GLU A 149 8.14 -2.87 -13.71
C GLU A 149 7.59 -1.45 -13.87
N LYS A 150 6.30 -1.26 -13.60
CA LYS A 150 5.59 0.02 -13.76
C LYS A 150 4.52 0.17 -12.68
N PHE A 151 4.97 0.34 -11.44
CA PHE A 151 4.08 0.55 -10.30
C PHE A 151 3.28 1.85 -10.45
N ARG A 152 1.96 1.76 -10.36
CA ARG A 152 1.03 2.88 -10.49
C ARG A 152 -0.21 2.70 -9.62
N LEU A 153 -0.89 3.82 -9.34
CA LEU A 153 -2.15 3.88 -8.60
C LEU A 153 -3.25 4.45 -9.47
N GLU A 154 -4.44 3.87 -9.33
CA GLU A 154 -5.69 4.50 -9.70
C GLU A 154 -6.49 4.75 -8.42
N GLN A 155 -6.88 5.99 -8.19
CA GLN A 155 -7.69 6.36 -7.03
C GLN A 155 -9.01 6.94 -7.46
N LYS A 156 -10.10 6.43 -6.88
CA LYS A 156 -11.45 6.94 -7.10
C LYS A 156 -12.01 7.49 -5.80
N VAL A 157 -12.50 8.72 -5.86
CA VAL A 157 -13.15 9.37 -4.73
C VAL A 157 -14.65 9.17 -4.87
N PHE A 158 -15.25 8.43 -3.94
CA PHE A 158 -16.69 8.21 -3.90
C PHE A 158 -17.34 9.06 -2.82
N PHE A 159 -18.47 9.67 -3.13
CA PHE A 159 -19.37 10.28 -2.17
C PHE A 159 -20.73 9.59 -2.27
N LYS A 160 -21.17 8.94 -1.19
CA LYS A 160 -22.44 8.18 -1.14
C LYS A 160 -22.62 7.21 -2.33
N GLY A 161 -21.53 6.57 -2.75
CA GLY A 161 -21.50 5.61 -3.85
C GLY A 161 -21.37 6.21 -5.25
N GLN A 162 -21.44 7.54 -5.40
CA GLN A 162 -21.17 8.21 -6.67
C GLN A 162 -19.68 8.57 -6.78
N CYS A 163 -19.05 8.22 -7.90
CA CYS A 163 -17.66 8.60 -8.18
C CYS A 163 -17.59 10.09 -8.52
N LEU A 164 -16.87 10.87 -7.73
CA LEU A 164 -16.69 12.31 -7.90
C LEU A 164 -15.40 12.67 -8.63
N GLU A 165 -14.34 11.91 -8.43
CA GLU A 165 -13.03 12.18 -9.02
C GLU A 165 -12.28 10.88 -9.25
N GLU A 166 -11.44 10.87 -10.29
CA GLU A 166 -10.49 9.80 -10.58
C GLU A 166 -9.09 10.40 -10.71
N TRP A 167 -8.13 9.82 -10.01
CA TRP A 167 -6.75 10.26 -9.99
C TRP A 167 -5.82 9.12 -10.40
N PHE A 168 -4.82 9.46 -11.22
CA PHE A 168 -3.87 8.50 -11.76
C PHE A 168 -2.46 8.95 -11.37
N PHE A 169 -1.70 8.05 -10.74
CA PHE A 169 -0.34 8.33 -10.31
C PHE A 169 0.58 7.20 -10.76
N GLU A 170 1.71 7.55 -11.37
CA GLU A 170 2.74 6.59 -11.78
C GLU A 170 4.00 6.79 -10.93
N PHE A 171 4.48 5.71 -10.31
CA PHE A 171 5.78 5.68 -9.64
C PHE A 171 6.87 5.15 -10.57
N GLY A 172 6.55 4.08 -11.32
CA GLY A 172 7.47 3.42 -12.23
C GLY A 172 8.15 2.20 -11.60
N PHE A 173 9.43 2.01 -11.92
CA PHE A 173 10.17 0.81 -11.53
C PHE A 173 10.40 0.73 -10.02
N VAL A 174 10.13 -0.44 -9.42
CA VAL A 174 10.38 -0.73 -8.00
C VAL A 174 11.39 -1.87 -7.88
N ILE A 175 12.48 -1.60 -7.16
CA ILE A 175 13.51 -2.59 -6.85
C ILE A 175 12.93 -3.62 -5.86
N PRO A 176 13.17 -4.93 -6.03
CA PRO A 176 12.72 -5.94 -5.07
C PRO A 176 13.37 -5.73 -3.70
N ASN A 177 12.62 -5.97 -2.63
CA ASN A 177 13.02 -5.74 -1.23
C ASN A 177 13.47 -4.29 -0.95
N SER A 178 12.83 -3.32 -1.59
CA SER A 178 13.12 -1.90 -1.39
C SER A 178 12.05 -1.20 -0.56
N THR A 179 12.43 -0.06 -0.01
CA THR A 179 11.53 0.91 0.63
C THR A 179 11.69 2.24 -0.08
N ASN A 180 10.58 2.82 -0.52
CA ASN A 180 10.56 4.03 -1.34
C ASN A 180 9.65 5.07 -0.70
N THR A 181 10.00 6.35 -0.90
CA THR A 181 9.13 7.47 -0.60
C THR A 181 8.67 8.08 -1.91
N TRP A 182 7.36 8.17 -2.09
CA TRP A 182 6.71 8.69 -3.27
C TRP A 182 5.92 9.95 -2.94
N GLN A 183 6.31 11.06 -3.58
CA GLN A 183 5.58 12.32 -3.48
C GLN A 183 4.58 12.46 -4.63
N SER A 184 3.37 12.92 -4.34
CA SER A 184 2.34 13.22 -5.33
C SER A 184 1.66 14.54 -4.99
N LEU A 185 1.23 15.30 -5.99
CA LEU A 185 0.41 16.50 -5.81
C LEU A 185 -1.04 16.18 -6.17
N ILE A 186 -1.97 16.58 -5.30
CA ILE A 186 -3.41 16.44 -5.50
C ILE A 186 -3.99 17.85 -5.57
N GLU A 187 -4.42 18.28 -6.74
CA GLU A 187 -5.07 19.57 -6.93
C GLU A 187 -6.54 19.46 -6.52
N ALA A 188 -7.01 20.45 -5.76
CA ALA A 188 -8.39 20.50 -5.31
C ALA A 188 -9.25 21.34 -6.26
N ALA A 189 -10.54 21.05 -6.30
CA ALA A 189 -11.51 21.97 -6.86
C ALA A 189 -11.52 23.31 -6.12
N PRO A 190 -11.90 24.41 -6.80
CA PRO A 190 -12.13 25.69 -6.13
C PRO A 190 -13.02 25.53 -4.88
N GLU A 191 -12.68 26.22 -3.79
CA GLU A 191 -13.38 26.09 -2.50
C GLU A 191 -14.90 26.31 -2.63
N SER A 192 -15.34 27.20 -3.53
CA SER A 192 -16.75 27.46 -3.81
C SER A 192 -17.52 26.23 -4.33
N GLN A 193 -16.82 25.30 -4.98
CA GLN A 193 -17.38 24.07 -5.53
C GLN A 193 -17.35 22.93 -4.51
N MET A 194 -16.48 23.01 -3.50
CA MET A 194 -16.36 21.97 -2.47
C MET A 194 -17.62 21.88 -1.61
N MET A 195 -18.06 20.65 -1.34
CA MET A 195 -19.12 20.40 -0.37
C MET A 195 -18.62 20.69 1.06
N PRO A 196 -19.48 21.20 1.96
CA PRO A 196 -19.10 21.45 3.34
C PRO A 196 -18.62 20.19 4.08
N ALA A 197 -17.66 20.35 4.99
CA ALA A 197 -17.10 19.22 5.74
C ALA A 197 -18.13 18.34 6.47
N HIS A 198 -19.19 18.94 7.01
CA HIS A 198 -20.26 18.22 7.72
C HIS A 198 -21.11 17.34 6.79
N VAL A 199 -21.12 17.63 5.49
CA VAL A 199 -21.77 16.80 4.46
C VAL A 199 -20.82 15.66 4.05
N LEU A 200 -19.54 15.97 3.87
CA LEU A 200 -18.52 15.02 3.41
C LEU A 200 -18.13 13.98 4.48
N THR A 201 -18.04 14.38 5.75
CA THR A 201 -17.50 13.54 6.83
C THR A 201 -18.24 12.21 6.95
N GLY A 202 -17.50 11.11 6.92
CA GLY A 202 -18.02 9.74 6.97
C GLY A 202 -18.68 9.25 5.68
N ASN A 203 -18.90 10.12 4.70
CA ASN A 203 -19.58 9.78 3.43
C ASN A 203 -18.64 9.66 2.23
N VAL A 204 -17.37 10.06 2.41
CA VAL A 204 -16.32 9.95 1.39
C VAL A 204 -15.54 8.66 1.58
N ILE A 205 -15.36 7.91 0.49
CA ILE A 205 -14.49 6.74 0.41
C ILE A 205 -13.49 6.95 -0.70
N ILE A 206 -12.20 6.81 -0.41
CA ILE A 206 -11.16 6.69 -1.43
C ILE A 206 -10.94 5.20 -1.69
N GLU A 207 -11.25 4.75 -2.90
CA GLU A 207 -10.81 3.45 -3.38
C GLU A 207 -9.45 3.63 -4.05
N THR A 208 -8.46 2.83 -3.65
CA THR A 208 -7.13 2.83 -4.27
C THR A 208 -6.86 1.45 -4.85
N LYS A 209 -6.60 1.42 -6.15
CA LYS A 209 -6.13 0.23 -6.87
C LYS A 209 -4.65 0.35 -7.15
N PHE A 210 -3.92 -0.70 -6.81
CA PHE A 210 -2.49 -0.83 -7.02
C PHE A 210 -2.26 -1.69 -8.26
N TYR A 211 -1.41 -1.21 -9.17
CA TYR A 211 -1.09 -1.89 -10.42
C TYR A 211 0.41 -1.99 -10.64
N ASP A 212 0.83 -3.07 -11.30
CA ASP A 212 2.10 -3.16 -12.02
C ASP A 212 1.82 -3.25 -13.52
N ASP A 213 2.01 -2.14 -14.23
CA ASP A 213 1.52 -1.97 -15.60
C ASP A 213 0.01 -2.29 -15.71
N GLU A 214 -0.41 -3.32 -16.43
CA GLU A 214 -1.83 -3.74 -16.52
C GLU A 214 -2.26 -4.75 -15.43
N LEU A 215 -1.30 -5.28 -14.67
CA LEU A 215 -1.58 -6.27 -13.63
C LEU A 215 -2.16 -5.59 -12.39
N HIS A 216 -3.40 -5.94 -12.05
CA HIS A 216 -4.02 -5.52 -10.79
C HIS A 216 -3.41 -6.31 -9.61
N VAL A 217 -2.82 -5.58 -8.66
CA VAL A 217 -2.17 -6.16 -7.48
C VAL A 217 -3.15 -6.26 -6.32
N SER A 218 -3.79 -5.15 -5.95
CA SER A 218 -4.73 -5.10 -4.83
C SER A 218 -5.66 -3.89 -4.93
N THR A 219 -6.76 -3.93 -4.17
CA THR A 219 -7.68 -2.81 -3.99
C THR A 219 -7.91 -2.57 -2.51
N SER A 220 -7.75 -1.32 -2.07
CA SER A 220 -8.03 -0.88 -0.71
C SER A 220 -9.08 0.22 -0.69
N ARG A 221 -9.73 0.41 0.46
CA ARG A 221 -10.76 1.43 0.65
C ARG A 221 -10.54 2.15 1.97
N VAL A 222 -10.54 3.48 1.93
CA VAL A 222 -10.37 4.34 3.12
C VAL A 222 -11.56 5.29 3.22
N ARG A 223 -12.30 5.21 4.32
CA ARG A 223 -13.36 6.17 4.67
C ARG A 223 -12.76 7.40 5.33
N LEU A 224 -13.12 8.58 4.83
CA LEU A 224 -12.64 9.85 5.36
C LEU A 224 -13.61 10.47 6.36
N PHE A 225 -13.06 10.93 7.48
CA PHE A 225 -13.75 11.78 8.45
C PHE A 225 -13.05 13.12 8.54
N TYR A 226 -13.77 14.20 8.27
CA TYR A 226 -13.26 15.56 8.38
C TYR A 226 -13.56 16.09 9.79
N VAL A 227 -12.53 16.21 10.63
CA VAL A 227 -12.63 16.58 12.06
C VAL A 227 -12.20 18.02 12.34
#